data_AF-A0A968HZ95-F1
#
_entry.id   AF-A0A968HZ95-F1
#
_cell.length_a   1.000
_cell.length_b   1.000
_cell.length_c   1.000
_cell.angle_alpha   90.00
_cell.angle_beta   90.00
_cell.angle_gamma   90.00
#
_symmetry.space_group_name_H-M   'P 1'
#
loop_
_entity.id
_entity.type
_entity.pdbx_description
1 polymer ?
#
loop_
_entity_poly.entity_id
_entity_poly.type
_entity_poly.pdbx_seq_one_letter_code
_entity_poly.pdbx_strand_id
1 'polypeptide(L)'
;MNFAAGFTPEAQAAFQFAADIWNSLLVTTVPIVINATFNSAGNPFNLGSAGPETFFLIGGSAIPVGLVNQLVGFDANGADPEINANFNSDRTDWYFGTDGNVPSGKVDFVSVVLHEIGHGLGFVSSDAFSSGTGSFSNPPIKFDTFIENGAN
;
A
#
# COMPACT_ATOMS: atom_id res chain seq x y z
N MET A 1 -1.75 -11.11 8.46
CA MET A 1 -2.50 -10.73 7.26
C MET A 1 -3.87 -11.36 7.30
N ASN A 2 -4.86 -10.64 6.79
CA ASN A 2 -6.23 -11.11 6.65
C ASN A 2 -6.54 -11.18 5.15
N PHE A 3 -6.56 -12.39 4.57
CA PHE A 3 -6.98 -12.58 3.20
C PHE A 3 -8.49 -12.79 3.14
N ALA A 4 -9.18 -11.97 2.35
CA ALA A 4 -10.58 -12.21 2.02
C ALA A 4 -10.72 -13.40 1.06
N ALA A 5 -11.97 -13.82 0.85
CA ALA A 5 -12.30 -14.78 -0.20
C ALA A 5 -11.87 -14.25 -1.58
N GLY A 6 -11.50 -15.16 -2.49
CA GLY A 6 -11.11 -14.84 -3.88
C GLY A 6 -9.64 -15.11 -4.18
N PHE A 7 -8.75 -15.06 -3.19
CA PHE A 7 -7.34 -15.43 -3.38
C PHE A 7 -7.17 -16.93 -3.66
N THR A 8 -6.35 -17.27 -4.65
CA THR A 8 -5.82 -18.63 -4.81
C THR A 8 -4.59 -18.83 -3.89
N PRO A 9 -4.20 -20.08 -3.58
CA PRO A 9 -3.00 -20.34 -2.79
C PRO A 9 -1.72 -19.70 -3.36
N GLU A 10 -1.59 -19.67 -4.69
CA GLU A 10 -0.45 -19.05 -5.37
C GLU A 10 -0.44 -17.53 -5.19
N ALA A 11 -1.62 -16.89 -5.29
CA ALA A 11 -1.75 -15.46 -5.05
C ALA A 11 -1.46 -15.09 -3.59
N GLN A 12 -1.88 -15.92 -2.62
CA GLN A 12 -1.53 -15.72 -1.20
C GLN A 12 -0.03 -15.87 -0.96
N ALA A 13 0.61 -16.86 -1.58
CA ALA A 13 2.05 -17.07 -1.46
C ALA A 13 2.85 -15.91 -2.06
N ALA A 14 2.45 -15.42 -3.23
CA ALA A 14 3.07 -14.25 -3.86
C ALA A 14 2.86 -12.98 -3.03
N PHE A 15 1.67 -12.78 -2.46
CA PHE A 15 1.41 -11.67 -1.55
C PHE A 15 2.31 -11.76 -0.30
N GLN A 16 2.34 -12.93 0.35
CA GLN A 16 3.17 -13.16 1.53
C GLN A 16 4.64 -12.88 1.23
N PHE A 17 5.15 -13.31 0.07
CA PHE A 17 6.51 -13.02 -0.35
C PHE A 17 6.78 -11.50 -0.44
N ALA A 18 5.87 -10.71 -1.00
CA ALA A 18 5.98 -9.25 -1.03
C ALA A 18 5.92 -8.63 0.38
N ALA A 19 5.07 -9.15 1.26
CA ALA A 19 5.00 -8.73 2.66
C ALA A 19 6.29 -9.07 3.43
N ASP A 20 6.91 -10.21 3.15
CA ASP A 20 8.17 -10.65 3.77
C ASP A 20 9.35 -9.74 3.35
N ILE A 21 9.35 -9.23 2.11
CA ILE A 21 10.32 -8.21 1.68
C ILE A 21 10.20 -6.97 2.57
N TRP A 22 8.99 -6.43 2.75
CA TRP A 22 8.78 -5.29 3.65
C TRP A 22 9.20 -5.61 5.09
N ASN A 23 8.84 -6.79 5.59
CA ASN A 23 9.21 -7.23 6.94
C ASN A 23 10.74 -7.34 7.13
N SER A 24 11.51 -7.59 6.06
CA SER A 24 12.97 -7.59 6.12
C SER A 24 13.60 -6.18 6.17
N LEU A 25 12.84 -5.15 5.77
CA LEU A 25 13.30 -3.77 5.65
C LEU A 25 12.84 -2.89 6.82
N LEU A 26 11.70 -3.21 7.43
CA LEU A 26 11.09 -2.43 8.50
C LEU A 26 11.44 -2.98 9.88
N VAL A 27 11.80 -2.09 10.81
CA VAL A 27 11.89 -2.42 12.23
C VAL A 27 10.60 -1.96 12.90
N THR A 28 9.76 -2.90 13.32
CA THR A 28 8.46 -2.62 13.94
C THR A 28 8.40 -3.19 15.35
N THR A 29 7.71 -2.49 16.25
CA THR A 29 7.42 -2.92 17.63
C THR A 29 5.93 -3.21 17.84
N VAL A 30 5.08 -2.63 16.99
CA VAL A 30 3.64 -2.95 16.93
C VAL A 30 3.37 -3.66 15.60
N PRO A 31 2.62 -4.78 15.57
CA PRO A 31 2.24 -5.44 14.32
C PRO A 31 1.55 -4.47 13.35
N ILE A 32 1.79 -4.66 12.05
CA ILE A 32 1.05 -3.98 10.97
C ILE A 32 0.18 -5.04 10.30
N VAL A 33 -1.13 -4.93 10.47
CA VAL A 33 -2.12 -5.85 9.93
C VAL A 33 -2.60 -5.34 8.57
N ILE A 34 -2.50 -6.20 7.56
CA ILE A 34 -2.99 -5.92 6.20
C ILE A 34 -4.26 -6.72 5.97
N ASN A 35 -5.33 -6.02 5.60
CA ASN A 35 -6.54 -6.61 5.04
C ASN A 35 -6.45 -6.60 3.51
N ALA A 36 -6.43 -7.78 2.92
CA ALA A 36 -6.20 -7.99 1.50
C ALA A 36 -7.43 -8.60 0.83
N THR A 37 -7.93 -7.95 -0.23
CA THR A 37 -9.07 -8.42 -1.04
C THR A 37 -8.66 -8.69 -2.47
N PHE A 38 -9.27 -9.70 -3.10
CA PHE A 38 -9.05 -10.03 -4.50
C PHE A 38 -10.38 -10.16 -5.21
N ASN A 39 -10.85 -9.04 -5.74
CA ASN A 39 -12.22 -8.87 -6.24
C ASN A 39 -12.21 -8.23 -7.63
N SER A 40 -13.34 -8.35 -8.34
CA SER A 40 -13.55 -7.72 -9.64
C SER A 40 -13.46 -6.20 -9.49
N ALA A 41 -12.63 -5.56 -10.29
CA ALA A 41 -12.49 -4.10 -10.29
C ALA A 41 -13.41 -3.42 -11.31
N GLY A 42 -14.04 -4.18 -12.21
CA GLY A 42 -14.87 -3.62 -13.30
C GLY A 42 -14.10 -2.79 -14.34
N ASN A 43 -12.79 -2.63 -14.14
CA ASN A 43 -11.87 -1.95 -15.02
C ASN A 43 -10.62 -2.84 -15.20
N PRO A 44 -10.35 -3.36 -16.41
CA PRO A 44 -9.21 -4.25 -16.63
C PRO A 44 -7.86 -3.56 -16.47
N PHE A 45 -7.79 -2.22 -16.52
CA PHE A 45 -6.54 -1.46 -16.35
C PHE A 45 -6.18 -1.20 -14.89
N ASN A 46 -7.10 -1.44 -13.94
CA ASN A 46 -6.78 -1.38 -12.53
C ASN A 46 -6.04 -2.67 -12.14
N LEU A 47 -4.83 -2.53 -11.57
CA LEU A 47 -4.03 -3.64 -11.04
C LEU A 47 -4.39 -3.90 -9.58
N GLY A 48 -4.47 -2.83 -8.81
CA GLY A 48 -4.89 -2.85 -7.42
C GLY A 48 -5.03 -1.43 -6.88
N SER A 49 -5.22 -1.37 -5.57
CA SER A 49 -5.23 -0.14 -4.79
C SER A 49 -4.98 -0.49 -3.34
N ALA A 50 -4.15 0.28 -2.66
CA ALA A 50 -4.01 0.19 -1.23
C ALA A 50 -3.81 1.55 -0.58
N GLY A 51 -4.04 1.59 0.73
CA GLY A 51 -3.78 2.76 1.55
C GLY A 51 -3.87 2.43 3.04
N PRO A 52 -3.44 3.38 3.88
CA PRO A 52 -3.66 3.28 5.31
C PRO A 52 -5.18 3.25 5.57
N GLU A 53 -5.63 2.42 6.51
CA GLU A 53 -7.05 2.40 6.91
C GLU A 53 -7.50 3.77 7.42
N THR A 54 -6.62 4.45 8.17
CA THR A 54 -6.90 5.78 8.68
C THR A 54 -5.64 6.61 8.87
N PHE A 55 -5.84 7.91 9.09
CA PHE A 55 -4.81 8.88 9.40
C PHE A 55 -5.12 9.57 10.73
N PHE A 56 -4.09 9.82 11.52
CA PHE A 56 -4.18 10.69 12.71
C PHE A 56 -3.55 12.04 12.41
N LEU A 57 -4.19 13.11 12.90
CA LEU A 57 -3.62 14.45 12.80
C LEU A 57 -2.65 14.68 13.97
N ILE A 58 -1.35 14.75 13.67
CA ILE A 58 -0.29 14.98 14.66
C ILE A 58 0.55 16.15 14.20
N GLY A 59 0.63 17.21 15.02
CA GLY A 59 1.46 18.38 14.74
C GLY A 59 1.12 19.09 13.42
N GLY A 60 -0.13 19.00 12.96
CA GLY A 60 -0.56 19.59 11.69
C GLY A 60 -0.29 18.76 10.44
N SER A 61 0.08 17.48 10.58
CA SER A 61 0.21 16.53 9.45
C SER A 61 -0.66 15.30 9.65
N ALA A 62 -1.22 14.78 8.56
CA ALA A 62 -1.90 13.49 8.53
C ALA A 62 -0.84 12.37 8.52
N ILE A 63 -0.80 11.57 9.59
CA ILE A 63 0.14 10.47 9.78
C ILE A 63 -0.62 9.14 9.58
N PRO A 64 -0.15 8.23 8.71
CA PRO A 64 -0.81 6.94 8.51
C PRO A 64 -0.79 6.11 9.79
N VAL A 65 -1.88 5.39 10.05
CA VAL A 65 -2.09 4.65 11.31
C VAL A 65 -0.95 3.66 11.64
N GLY A 66 -0.40 2.97 10.64
CA GLY A 66 0.74 2.06 10.86
C GLY A 66 1.94 2.76 11.47
N LEU A 67 2.24 4.01 11.07
CA LEU A 67 3.31 4.82 11.65
C LEU A 67 2.92 5.36 13.03
N VAL A 68 1.66 5.76 13.22
CA VAL A 68 1.15 6.22 14.53
C VAL A 68 1.36 5.14 15.58
N ASN A 69 0.99 3.89 15.26
CA ASN A 69 1.14 2.75 16.17
C ASN A 69 2.61 2.52 16.55
N GLN A 70 3.55 2.66 15.61
CA GLN A 70 4.98 2.59 15.95
C GLN A 70 5.44 3.74 16.86
N LEU A 71 4.94 4.96 16.64
CA LEU A 71 5.34 6.14 17.42
C LEU A 71 4.82 6.09 18.86
N VAL A 72 3.61 5.56 19.06
CA VAL A 72 2.98 5.49 20.40
C VAL A 72 3.28 4.16 21.12
N GLY A 73 3.72 3.13 20.40
CA GLY A 73 4.08 1.83 20.96
C GLY A 73 2.90 0.91 21.27
N PHE A 74 1.70 1.24 20.81
CA PHE A 74 0.49 0.40 20.93
C PHE A 74 -0.45 0.64 19.74
N ASP A 75 -1.44 -0.23 19.58
CA ASP A 75 -2.48 -0.12 18.55
C ASP A 75 -3.47 1.02 18.90
N ALA A 76 -3.43 2.10 18.13
CA ALA A 76 -4.25 3.29 18.35
C ALA A 76 -5.61 3.25 17.62
N ASN A 77 -5.82 2.31 16.69
CA ASN A 77 -7.04 2.12 15.89
C ASN A 77 -7.86 0.91 16.34
N GLY A 78 -7.44 0.18 17.36
CA GLY A 78 -8.24 -0.83 18.03
C GLY A 78 -7.99 -2.23 17.50
N ALA A 79 -8.91 -2.75 16.68
CA ALA A 79 -8.77 -4.08 16.07
C ALA A 79 -8.87 -4.03 14.53
N ASP A 80 -8.96 -2.82 13.98
CA ASP A 80 -9.02 -2.59 12.55
C ASP A 80 -7.62 -2.79 11.93
N PRO A 81 -7.52 -3.23 10.67
CA PRO A 81 -6.24 -3.36 10.00
C PRO A 81 -5.58 -1.99 9.80
N GLU A 82 -4.24 -1.93 9.76
CA GLU A 82 -3.52 -0.70 9.43
C GLU A 82 -3.58 -0.39 7.94
N ILE A 83 -3.67 -1.42 7.09
CA ILE A 83 -3.62 -1.31 5.64
C ILE A 83 -4.79 -2.06 5.02
N ASN A 84 -5.47 -1.43 4.07
CA ASN A 84 -6.37 -2.13 3.15
C ASN A 84 -5.75 -2.17 1.78
N ALA A 85 -5.74 -3.35 1.16
CA ALA A 85 -5.22 -3.57 -0.17
C ALA A 85 -6.21 -4.40 -0.97
N ASN A 86 -6.54 -3.94 -2.17
CA ASN A 86 -7.44 -4.60 -3.10
C ASN A 86 -6.70 -4.88 -4.41
N PHE A 87 -6.87 -6.07 -4.96
CA PHE A 87 -6.26 -6.48 -6.22
C PHE A 87 -7.34 -6.99 -7.17
N ASN A 88 -7.11 -6.78 -8.47
CA ASN A 88 -8.13 -7.06 -9.48
C ASN A 88 -8.18 -8.54 -9.86
N SER A 89 -9.28 -9.22 -9.52
CA SER A 89 -9.49 -10.63 -9.87
C SER A 89 -9.95 -10.86 -11.31
N ASP A 90 -10.33 -9.81 -12.04
CA ASP A 90 -10.77 -9.92 -13.46
C ASP A 90 -9.60 -10.21 -14.40
N ARG A 91 -8.37 -10.02 -13.92
CA ARG A 91 -7.15 -10.17 -14.71
C ARG A 91 -6.71 -11.63 -14.78
N THR A 92 -6.40 -12.06 -16.00
CA THR A 92 -5.92 -13.43 -16.30
C THR A 92 -4.42 -13.47 -16.63
N ASP A 93 -3.77 -12.31 -16.62
CA ASP A 93 -2.36 -12.12 -16.96
C ASP A 93 -1.46 -11.93 -15.74
N TRP A 94 -1.98 -12.20 -14.53
CA TRP A 94 -1.15 -12.26 -13.33
C TRP A 94 -0.07 -13.35 -13.44
N TYR A 95 1.12 -12.99 -13.00
CA TYR A 95 2.22 -13.89 -12.72
C TYR A 95 2.43 -13.93 -11.20
N PHE A 96 2.21 -15.09 -10.59
CA PHE A 96 2.33 -15.30 -9.14
C PHE A 96 3.66 -15.95 -8.73
N GLY A 97 4.62 -16.08 -9.66
CA GLY A 97 5.95 -16.56 -9.32
C GLY A 97 6.72 -15.53 -8.50
N THR A 98 7.61 -16.00 -7.63
CA THR A 98 8.41 -15.16 -6.72
C THR A 98 9.88 -15.06 -7.14
N ASP A 99 10.21 -15.53 -8.34
CA ASP A 99 11.59 -15.63 -8.85
C ASP A 99 12.02 -14.44 -9.74
N GLY A 100 11.09 -13.51 -10.02
CA GLY A 100 11.31 -12.38 -10.91
C GLY A 100 11.39 -12.72 -12.41
N ASN A 101 11.17 -13.97 -12.81
CA ASN A 101 11.23 -14.41 -14.20
C ASN A 101 9.88 -14.26 -14.90
N VAL A 102 9.39 -13.02 -14.95
CA VAL A 102 8.07 -12.68 -15.47
C VAL A 102 8.01 -12.95 -16.97
N PRO A 103 7.13 -13.84 -17.46
CA PRO A 103 6.98 -14.08 -18.89
C PRO A 103 6.46 -12.84 -19.63
N SER A 104 6.83 -12.68 -20.89
CA SER A 104 6.33 -11.60 -21.74
C SER A 104 4.79 -11.59 -21.77
N GLY A 105 4.20 -10.41 -21.56
CA GLY A 105 2.74 -10.22 -21.55
C GLY A 105 2.05 -10.60 -20.25
N LYS A 106 2.81 -10.85 -19.17
CA LYS A 106 2.28 -11.03 -17.82
C LYS A 106 2.59 -9.82 -16.93
N VAL A 107 1.79 -9.63 -15.89
CA VAL A 107 2.04 -8.64 -14.83
C VAL A 107 2.51 -9.36 -13.58
N ASP A 108 3.64 -8.91 -13.04
CA ASP A 108 4.19 -9.46 -11.81
C ASP A 108 3.36 -9.07 -10.59
N PHE A 109 2.70 -10.05 -9.97
CA PHE A 109 1.86 -9.80 -8.82
C PHE A 109 2.67 -9.37 -7.60
N VAL A 110 3.88 -9.93 -7.41
CA VAL A 110 4.77 -9.56 -6.29
C VAL A 110 5.12 -8.07 -6.36
N SER A 111 5.53 -7.57 -7.53
CA SER A 111 5.84 -6.16 -7.72
C SER A 111 4.64 -5.24 -7.45
N VAL A 112 3.42 -5.63 -7.87
CA VAL A 112 2.22 -4.84 -7.59
C VAL A 112 1.90 -4.86 -6.10
N VAL A 113 1.91 -6.02 -5.43
CA VAL A 113 1.67 -6.08 -3.97
C VAL A 113 2.71 -5.26 -3.21
N LEU A 114 3.99 -5.33 -3.61
CA LEU A 114 5.06 -4.57 -2.98
C LEU A 114 4.80 -3.06 -3.09
N HIS A 115 4.38 -2.59 -4.27
CA HIS A 115 3.99 -1.20 -4.54
C HIS A 115 2.80 -0.77 -3.67
N GLU A 116 1.73 -1.56 -3.66
CA GLU A 116 0.51 -1.25 -2.92
C GLU A 116 0.74 -1.24 -1.40
N ILE A 117 1.55 -2.16 -0.85
CA ILE A 117 1.93 -2.09 0.57
C ILE A 117 2.68 -0.80 0.88
N GLY A 118 3.48 -0.28 -0.06
CA GLY A 118 4.10 1.04 0.06
C GLY A 118 3.06 2.16 0.27
N HIS A 119 1.99 2.18 -0.51
CA HIS A 119 0.88 3.09 -0.28
C HIS A 119 0.24 2.89 1.10
N GLY A 120 0.04 1.65 1.53
CA GLY A 120 -0.43 1.30 2.86
C GLY A 120 0.44 1.84 4.02
N LEU A 121 1.76 1.86 3.82
CA LEU A 121 2.71 2.43 4.78
C LEU A 121 2.73 3.97 4.79
N GLY A 122 1.95 4.60 3.91
CA GLY A 122 1.76 6.04 3.83
C GLY A 122 2.48 6.72 2.69
N PHE A 123 3.17 5.99 1.79
CA PHE A 123 3.72 6.57 0.55
C PHE A 123 2.60 6.85 -0.45
N VAL A 124 1.61 7.62 -0.02
CA VAL A 124 0.50 8.15 -0.82
C VAL A 124 0.73 9.64 -0.97
N SER A 125 0.41 10.16 -2.15
CA SER A 125 0.53 11.58 -2.42
C SER A 125 -0.86 12.20 -2.50
N SER A 126 -0.99 13.38 -1.89
CA SER A 126 -2.15 14.26 -2.10
C SER A 126 -1.85 15.40 -3.06
N ASP A 127 -0.71 15.31 -3.76
CA ASP A 127 -0.27 16.34 -4.67
C ASP A 127 -1.21 16.52 -5.87
N ALA A 128 -1.32 17.77 -6.30
CA ALA A 128 -1.99 18.15 -7.51
C ALA A 128 -1.17 19.25 -8.19
N PHE A 129 -1.13 19.21 -9.51
CA PHE A 129 -0.51 20.24 -10.33
C PHE A 129 -1.53 20.85 -11.27
N SER A 130 -1.68 22.17 -11.18
CA SER A 130 -2.56 22.92 -12.08
C SER A 130 -1.95 24.26 -12.41
N SER A 131 -1.87 24.58 -13.70
CA SER A 131 -1.45 25.91 -14.19
C SER A 131 -0.13 26.42 -13.61
N GLY A 132 0.89 25.56 -13.50
CA GLY A 132 2.20 25.93 -12.97
C GLY A 132 2.29 25.98 -11.43
N THR A 133 1.19 25.65 -10.74
CA THR A 133 1.14 25.62 -9.27
C THR A 133 0.99 24.17 -8.80
N GLY A 134 1.93 23.73 -7.97
CA GLY A 134 1.79 22.51 -7.18
C GLY A 134 1.07 22.79 -5.87
N SER A 135 0.23 21.86 -5.45
CA SER A 135 -0.50 21.91 -4.17
C SER A 135 -0.58 20.51 -3.58
N PHE A 136 -0.77 20.41 -2.27
CA PHE A 136 -1.09 19.17 -1.56
C PHE A 136 -2.20 19.47 -0.54
N SER A 137 -2.74 18.44 0.10
CA SER A 137 -3.80 18.57 1.08
C SER A 137 -3.40 19.48 2.25
N ASN A 138 -4.38 20.13 2.88
CA ASN A 138 -4.17 20.86 4.12
C ASN A 138 -5.10 20.29 5.20
N PRO A 139 -4.58 19.59 6.23
CA PRO A 139 -3.16 19.33 6.52
C PRO A 139 -2.50 18.38 5.50
N PRO A 140 -1.17 18.49 5.27
CA PRO A 140 -0.45 17.59 4.36
C PRO A 140 -0.45 16.16 4.90
N ILE A 141 -0.44 15.17 4.00
CA ILE A 141 -0.03 13.82 4.37
C ILE A 141 1.47 13.87 4.69
N LYS A 142 1.92 13.11 5.69
CA LYS A 142 3.29 13.22 6.20
C LYS A 142 4.37 13.13 5.12
N PHE A 143 4.14 12.36 4.07
CA PHE A 143 5.12 12.17 3.00
C PHE A 143 5.04 13.22 1.89
N ASP A 144 3.94 13.98 1.77
CA ASP A 144 3.84 15.13 0.84
C ASP A 144 4.87 16.22 1.17
N THR A 145 5.29 16.33 2.43
CA THR A 145 6.25 17.35 2.86
C THR A 145 7.67 17.14 2.32
N PHE A 146 7.93 16.01 1.65
CA PHE A 146 9.21 15.71 0.99
C PHE A 146 9.19 15.95 -0.52
N ILE A 147 8.07 16.43 -1.08
CA ILE A 147 8.00 16.77 -2.50
C ILE A 147 8.82 18.03 -2.76
N GLU A 148 9.74 17.94 -3.72
CA GLU A 148 10.60 19.06 -4.16
C GLU A 148 10.21 19.49 -5.58
N ASN A 149 10.39 20.77 -5.90
CA ASN A 149 10.35 21.20 -7.29
C ASN A 149 11.68 20.84 -7.98
N GLY A 150 11.66 20.58 -9.29
CA GLY A 150 12.86 20.17 -10.05
C GLY A 150 13.91 21.25 -10.27
N ALA A 151 14.04 22.22 -9.35
CA ALA A 151 14.95 23.36 -9.44
C ALA A 151 16.25 23.19 -8.63
N ASN A 152 16.60 21.95 -8.26
CA ASN A 152 17.83 21.61 -7.55
C ASN A 152 19.07 21.64 -8.45
#